data_AF-A0A926VHA4-F1
#
_entry.id   AF-A0A926VHA4-F1
#
_cell.length_a   1.000
_cell.length_b   1.000
_cell.length_c   1.000
_cell.angle_alpha   90.00
_cell.angle_beta   90.00
_cell.angle_gamma   90.00
#
_symmetry.space_group_name_H-M   'P 1'
#
loop_
_entity.id
_entity.type
_entity.pdbx_description
1 polymer ?
#
loop_
_entity_poly.entity_id
_entity_poly.type
_entity_poly.pdbx_seq_one_letter_code
_entity_poly.pdbx_strand_id
1 'polypeptide(L)'
;MKVQRKRAIVFSLLPLVFSLLSPQQLLAQAVPAGTGNSPQRGCQNAIAEDSISQINLSNPSFWWASERFGGQVLDTWFACRDERRLDLVVDRQIWTLLDYLERYEFVNHFGQVARGYGYNLRVVNQQQTVLATYTCDFRVTPANCNLLIDTLGRQGFRRSLTAN
;
A
#
# COMPACT_ATOMS: atom_id res chain seq x y z
N MET A 1 -42.31 -81.17 26.50
CA MET A 1 -41.39 -81.93 25.63
C MET A 1 -40.37 -80.99 24.99
N LYS A 2 -39.08 -81.36 25.04
CA LYS A 2 -37.85 -80.81 24.37
C LYS A 2 -37.45 -79.36 24.70
N VAL A 3 -36.45 -79.07 25.54
CA VAL A 3 -34.97 -79.36 25.53
C VAL A 3 -34.18 -78.58 24.45
N GLN A 4 -33.51 -77.53 24.94
CA GLN A 4 -32.14 -77.04 24.68
C GLN A 4 -31.55 -77.08 23.25
N ARG A 5 -30.94 -75.97 22.82
CA ARG A 5 -29.46 -75.86 22.71
C ARG A 5 -28.96 -74.46 22.30
N LYS A 6 -27.92 -74.05 23.01
CA LYS A 6 -27.00 -72.91 22.78
C LYS A 6 -26.41 -72.91 21.37
N ARG A 7 -26.05 -71.73 20.87
CA ARG A 7 -24.74 -71.48 20.21
C ARG A 7 -24.37 -70.00 20.25
N ALA A 8 -23.17 -69.77 20.76
CA ALA A 8 -22.50 -68.49 20.88
C ALA A 8 -22.17 -67.91 19.50
N ILE A 9 -22.32 -66.60 19.34
CA ILE A 9 -21.81 -65.85 18.20
C ILE A 9 -20.69 -64.96 18.69
N VAL A 10 -19.59 -65.09 17.98
CA VAL A 10 -18.24 -64.57 18.19
C VAL A 10 -18.23 -63.05 18.15
N PHE A 11 -17.59 -62.44 19.15
CA PHE A 11 -17.17 -61.04 19.16
C PHE A 11 -16.04 -60.88 18.14
N SER A 12 -16.33 -60.23 17.01
CA SER A 12 -15.30 -59.76 16.07
C SER A 12 -15.30 -58.23 16.05
N LEU A 13 -14.18 -57.70 16.53
CA LEU A 13 -13.76 -56.31 16.52
C LEU A 13 -13.70 -55.75 15.10
N LEU A 14 -14.38 -54.63 14.87
CA LEU A 14 -14.04 -53.63 13.85
C LEU A 14 -14.42 -52.25 14.40
N PRO A 15 -13.46 -51.38 14.72
CA PRO A 15 -13.76 -50.02 15.13
C PRO A 15 -14.26 -49.25 13.91
N LEU A 16 -15.53 -48.81 13.97
CA LEU A 16 -16.05 -47.75 13.11
C LEU A 16 -15.28 -46.46 13.43
N VAL A 17 -14.22 -46.20 12.66
CA VAL A 17 -13.61 -44.88 12.57
C VAL A 17 -14.55 -44.01 11.74
N PHE A 18 -15.63 -43.53 12.35
CA PHE A 18 -16.42 -42.43 11.80
C PHE A 18 -15.63 -41.15 12.08
N SER A 19 -14.73 -40.83 11.16
CA SER A 19 -14.09 -39.53 11.09
C SER A 19 -15.18 -38.46 10.99
N LEU A 20 -15.25 -37.60 12.01
CA LEU A 20 -16.02 -36.36 12.01
C LEU A 20 -15.49 -35.45 10.89
N LEU A 21 -16.04 -35.58 9.68
CA LEU A 21 -15.82 -34.63 8.60
C LEU A 21 -16.84 -33.49 8.76
N SER A 22 -16.50 -32.50 9.58
CA SER A 22 -17.28 -31.26 9.71
C SER A 22 -17.29 -30.49 8.38
N PRO A 23 -18.44 -30.23 7.75
CA PRO A 23 -18.51 -29.45 6.52
C PRO A 23 -18.85 -28.00 6.86
N GLN A 24 -17.95 -27.26 7.50
CA GLN A 24 -18.03 -25.79 7.55
C GLN A 24 -16.63 -25.20 7.39
N GLN A 25 -16.14 -25.31 6.16
CA GLN A 25 -15.21 -24.36 5.58
C GLN A 25 -15.94 -23.01 5.46
N LEU A 26 -15.86 -22.19 6.50
CA LEU A 26 -15.90 -20.75 6.34
C LEU A 26 -14.80 -20.17 7.22
N LEU A 27 -13.55 -20.49 6.85
CA LEU A 27 -12.47 -19.56 7.14
C LEU A 27 -12.79 -18.29 6.33
N ALA A 28 -13.55 -17.38 6.93
CA ALA A 28 -13.24 -15.98 6.77
C ALA A 28 -11.78 -15.85 7.23
N GLN A 29 -10.86 -16.00 6.28
CA GLN A 29 -9.49 -15.61 6.50
C GLN A 29 -9.56 -14.11 6.73
N ALA A 30 -9.61 -13.70 7.99
CA ALA A 30 -9.10 -12.42 8.38
C ALA A 30 -7.66 -12.43 7.87
N VAL A 31 -7.44 -11.75 6.75
CA VAL A 31 -6.11 -11.48 6.22
C VAL A 31 -5.32 -10.95 7.41
N PRO A 32 -4.21 -11.60 7.82
CA PRO A 32 -3.43 -11.08 8.93
C PRO A 32 -3.06 -9.65 8.56
N ALA A 33 -3.36 -8.70 9.45
CA ALA A 33 -2.87 -7.33 9.35
C ALA A 33 -1.39 -7.43 8.97
N GLY A 34 -1.07 -7.01 7.75
CA GLY A 34 0.28 -7.09 7.22
C GLY A 34 1.18 -6.39 8.22
N THR A 35 2.11 -7.13 8.80
CA THR A 35 3.24 -6.55 9.52
C THR A 35 3.92 -5.58 8.56
N GLY A 36 3.77 -4.28 8.79
CA GLY A 36 4.34 -3.18 8.02
C GLY A 36 5.86 -3.15 8.09
N ASN A 37 6.50 -4.15 7.49
CA ASN A 37 7.94 -4.27 7.36
C ASN A 37 8.31 -4.22 5.88
N SER A 38 7.89 -3.17 5.18
CA SER A 38 8.71 -2.66 4.09
C SER A 38 9.72 -1.70 4.71
N PRO A 39 11.02 -1.76 4.40
CA PRO A 39 11.99 -0.81 4.94
C PRO A 39 11.69 0.58 4.38
N GLN A 40 10.75 1.28 5.01
CA GLN A 40 10.44 2.70 4.85
C GLN A 40 11.64 3.47 5.39
N ARG A 41 12.75 3.43 4.65
CA ARG A 41 14.06 4.00 5.01
C ARG A 41 13.90 5.51 5.23
N GLY A 42 13.57 5.91 6.46
CA GLY A 42 13.50 7.30 6.89
C GLY A 42 12.27 7.70 7.71
N CYS A 43 11.20 6.89 7.78
CA CYS A 43 9.96 7.29 8.48
C CYS A 43 9.67 6.37 9.67
N GLN A 44 9.83 6.90 10.89
CA GLN A 44 9.64 6.13 12.12
C GLN A 44 8.15 5.87 12.44
N ASN A 45 7.28 6.82 12.08
CA ASN A 45 5.82 6.73 12.27
C ASN A 45 5.08 6.84 10.93
N ALA A 46 5.29 5.85 10.07
CA ALA A 46 4.65 5.79 8.77
C ALA A 46 3.24 5.18 8.85
N ILE A 47 2.26 5.83 8.22
CA ILE A 47 0.92 5.30 8.00
C ILE A 47 0.80 5.02 6.51
N ALA A 48 0.48 3.79 6.14
CA ALA A 48 0.42 3.36 4.75
C ALA A 48 -0.99 2.87 4.42
N GLU A 49 -1.19 2.53 3.15
CA GLU A 49 -2.47 2.02 2.63
C GLU A 49 -2.99 0.78 3.37
N ASP A 50 -2.09 -0.05 3.89
CA ASP A 50 -2.44 -1.25 4.65
C ASP A 50 -2.81 -0.98 6.13
N SER A 51 -2.61 0.25 6.62
CA SER A 51 -2.94 0.65 8.00
C SER A 51 -4.21 1.49 8.13
N ILE A 52 -5.11 1.38 7.13
CA ILE A 52 -6.43 2.03 7.15
C ILE A 52 -7.35 1.35 8.16
N SER A 53 -7.88 2.11 9.12
CA SER A 53 -8.81 1.57 10.11
C SER A 53 -10.21 1.37 9.50
N GLN A 54 -10.85 0.23 9.75
CA GLN A 54 -12.21 -0.08 9.26
C GLN A 54 -13.31 0.74 9.95
N ILE A 55 -13.00 1.36 11.09
CA ILE A 55 -13.99 2.00 11.99
C ILE A 55 -13.94 3.53 11.89
N ASN A 56 -12.76 4.11 11.62
CA ASN A 56 -12.55 5.54 11.46
C ASN A 56 -11.67 5.82 10.24
N LEU A 57 -11.95 6.90 9.49
CA LEU A 57 -11.03 7.35 8.44
C LEU A 57 -9.66 7.64 9.05
N SER A 58 -8.63 6.87 8.68
CA SER A 58 -7.25 7.16 9.07
C SER A 58 -6.88 8.55 8.57
N ASN A 59 -6.50 9.48 9.45
CA ASN A 59 -6.06 10.82 9.05
C ASN A 59 -4.54 10.84 8.82
N PRO A 60 -4.05 11.28 7.65
CA PRO A 60 -4.82 11.75 6.49
C PRO A 60 -5.46 10.61 5.71
N SER A 61 -6.72 10.75 5.30
CA SER A 61 -7.43 9.70 4.56
C SER A 61 -7.07 9.78 3.08
N PHE A 62 -5.81 9.44 2.80
CA PHE A 62 -5.25 9.54 1.47
C PHE A 62 -5.73 8.44 0.52
N TRP A 63 -6.31 7.37 1.08
CA TRP A 63 -6.92 6.27 0.33
C TRP A 63 -7.94 6.73 -0.71
N TRP A 64 -8.84 7.66 -0.38
CA TRP A 64 -9.83 8.10 -1.38
C TRP A 64 -9.16 8.80 -2.58
N ALA A 65 -8.06 9.52 -2.33
CA ALA A 65 -7.28 10.12 -3.40
C ALA A 65 -6.53 9.05 -4.22
N SER A 66 -6.01 7.99 -3.60
CA SER A 66 -5.39 6.88 -4.34
C SER A 66 -6.40 6.16 -5.23
N GLU A 67 -7.61 5.87 -4.72
CA GLU A 67 -8.69 5.27 -5.51
C GLU A 67 -9.13 6.15 -6.68
N ARG A 68 -9.17 7.47 -6.48
CA ARG A 68 -9.69 8.39 -7.50
C ARG A 68 -8.68 8.78 -8.57
N PHE A 69 -7.41 8.97 -8.17
CA PHE A 69 -6.39 9.60 -9.02
C PHE A 69 -5.14 8.74 -9.21
N GLY A 70 -4.98 7.64 -8.45
CA GLY A 70 -3.77 6.82 -8.47
C GLY A 70 -3.57 6.06 -9.78
N GLY A 71 -4.65 5.52 -10.35
CA GLY A 71 -4.60 4.76 -11.60
C GLY A 71 -3.57 3.63 -11.55
N GLN A 72 -2.93 3.33 -12.69
CA GLN A 72 -1.86 2.33 -12.76
C GLN A 72 -0.49 2.88 -12.36
N VAL A 73 -0.34 4.21 -12.27
CA VAL A 73 0.97 4.83 -11.99
C VAL A 73 1.31 4.79 -10.50
N LEU A 74 0.32 4.78 -9.61
CA LEU A 74 0.54 4.72 -8.17
C LEU A 74 0.64 3.26 -7.70
N ASP A 75 1.80 2.88 -7.17
CA ASP A 75 2.01 1.55 -6.57
C ASP A 75 1.47 1.51 -5.14
N THR A 76 1.83 2.51 -4.33
CA THR A 76 1.41 2.65 -2.93
C THR A 76 1.71 4.06 -2.41
N TRP A 77 1.28 4.37 -1.20
CA TRP A 77 1.56 5.63 -0.52
C TRP A 77 1.82 5.42 0.96
N PHE A 78 2.58 6.33 1.57
CA PHE A 78 2.74 6.37 3.02
C PHE A 78 2.97 7.79 3.55
N ALA A 79 2.44 8.06 4.74
CA ALA A 79 2.51 9.34 5.44
C ALA A 79 3.46 9.25 6.63
N CYS A 80 4.49 10.08 6.63
CA CYS A 80 5.44 10.24 7.73
C CYS A 80 4.94 11.36 8.64
N ARG A 81 4.29 10.99 9.75
CA ARG A 81 3.56 11.93 10.62
C ARG A 81 4.49 12.99 11.24
N ASP A 82 5.65 12.58 11.73
CA ASP A 82 6.60 13.45 12.43
C ASP A 82 7.15 14.54 11.50
N GLU A 83 7.33 14.20 10.23
CA GLU A 83 7.86 15.10 9.21
C GLU A 83 6.80 15.88 8.45
N ARG A 84 5.51 15.59 8.68
CA ARG A 84 4.39 16.07 7.86
C ARG A 84 4.67 15.90 6.38
N ARG A 85 5.18 14.72 6.01
CA ARG A 85 5.54 14.35 4.64
C ARG A 85 4.69 13.18 4.19
N LEU A 86 4.24 13.23 2.95
CA LEU A 86 3.57 12.15 2.27
C LEU A 86 4.41 11.75 1.05
N ASP A 87 4.70 10.47 0.94
CA ASP A 87 5.46 9.92 -0.17
C ASP A 87 4.53 9.00 -0.99
N LEU A 88 4.38 9.33 -2.28
CA LEU A 88 3.70 8.51 -3.27
C LEU A 88 4.74 7.67 -4.00
N VAL A 89 4.64 6.36 -3.89
CA VAL A 89 5.50 5.43 -4.63
C VAL A 89 4.83 5.14 -5.96
N VAL A 90 5.49 5.50 -7.05
CA VAL A 90 4.96 5.28 -8.41
C VAL A 90 5.75 4.24 -9.17
N ASP A 91 5.07 3.54 -10.08
CA ASP A 91 5.72 2.71 -11.06
C ASP A 91 6.56 3.58 -11.99
N ARG A 92 7.88 3.37 -11.96
CA ARG A 92 8.81 4.19 -12.74
C ARG A 92 8.59 4.05 -14.24
N GLN A 93 8.20 2.87 -14.74
CA GLN A 93 8.00 2.65 -16.17
C GLN A 93 6.79 3.45 -16.64
N ILE A 94 5.67 3.33 -15.93
CA ILE A 94 4.44 4.06 -16.26
C ILE A 94 4.65 5.57 -16.11
N TRP A 95 5.32 6.02 -15.04
CA TRP A 95 5.64 7.44 -14.84
C TRP A 95 6.41 8.06 -16.01
N THR A 96 7.36 7.31 -16.60
CA THR A 96 8.13 7.80 -17.75
C THR A 96 7.32 7.91 -19.04
N LEU A 97 6.21 7.18 -19.15
CA LEU A 97 5.30 7.25 -20.29
C LEU A 97 4.38 8.48 -20.22
N LEU A 98 4.08 8.96 -19.01
CA LEU A 98 3.27 10.16 -18.83
C LEU A 98 3.96 11.38 -19.44
N ASP A 99 3.20 12.25 -20.10
CA ASP A 99 3.68 13.54 -20.55
C ASP A 99 3.81 14.55 -19.38
N TYR A 100 4.26 15.77 -19.68
CA TYR A 100 4.44 16.78 -18.64
C TYR A 100 3.11 17.17 -17.96
N LEU A 101 2.02 17.30 -18.74
CA LEU A 101 0.73 17.72 -18.23
C LEU A 101 0.12 16.62 -17.35
N GLU A 102 0.19 15.36 -17.77
CA GLU A 102 -0.27 14.22 -17.00
C GLU A 102 0.48 14.09 -15.65
N ARG A 103 1.81 14.28 -15.66
CA ARG A 103 2.60 14.32 -14.42
C ARG A 103 2.19 15.50 -13.53
N TYR A 104 1.95 16.67 -14.13
CA TYR A 104 1.52 17.84 -13.39
C TYR A 104 0.16 17.62 -12.74
N GLU A 105 -0.82 17.11 -13.49
CA GLU A 105 -2.17 16.82 -12.98
C GLU A 105 -2.12 15.82 -11.83
N PHE A 106 -1.36 14.73 -11.99
CA PHE A 106 -1.15 13.74 -10.93
C PHE A 106 -0.61 14.39 -9.66
N VAL A 107 0.51 15.12 -9.75
CA VAL A 107 1.14 15.77 -8.58
C VAL A 107 0.23 16.84 -7.98
N ASN A 108 -0.50 17.58 -8.81
CA ASN A 108 -1.38 18.66 -8.35
C ASN A 108 -2.63 18.11 -7.64
N HIS A 109 -3.24 17.03 -8.12
CA HIS A 109 -4.39 16.41 -7.45
C HIS A 109 -4.01 15.93 -6.05
N PHE A 110 -2.94 15.15 -5.95
CA PHE A 110 -2.46 14.66 -4.66
C PHE A 110 -1.90 15.78 -3.78
N GLY A 111 -1.25 16.77 -4.38
CA GLY A 111 -0.70 17.93 -3.67
C GLY A 111 -1.78 18.76 -2.97
N GLN A 112 -2.92 18.95 -3.63
CA GLN A 112 -4.08 19.63 -3.03
C GLN A 112 -4.66 18.85 -1.85
N VAL A 113 -4.76 17.53 -1.96
CA VAL A 113 -5.21 16.68 -0.85
C VAL A 113 -4.22 16.76 0.31
N ALA A 114 -2.91 16.63 0.03
CA ALA A 114 -1.86 16.70 1.04
C ALA A 114 -1.84 18.05 1.77
N ARG A 115 -1.98 19.15 1.02
CA ARG A 115 -2.12 20.51 1.56
C ARG A 115 -3.31 20.62 2.51
N GLY A 116 -4.45 20.02 2.16
CA GLY A 116 -5.65 20.02 3.01
C GLY A 116 -5.40 19.40 4.40
N TYR A 117 -4.46 18.46 4.50
CA TYR A 117 -4.05 17.84 5.77
C TYR A 117 -2.81 18.46 6.41
N GLY A 118 -2.20 19.48 5.79
CA GLY A 118 -0.98 20.12 6.29
C GLY A 118 0.30 19.33 6.03
N TYR A 119 0.33 18.52 4.96
CA TYR A 119 1.48 17.70 4.56
C TYR A 119 2.13 18.23 3.28
N ASN A 120 3.45 18.10 3.21
CA ASN A 120 4.20 18.19 1.96
C ASN A 120 4.17 16.85 1.23
N LEU A 121 4.16 16.87 -0.11
CA LEU A 121 4.15 15.68 -0.96
C LEU A 121 5.48 15.48 -1.65
N ARG A 122 5.89 14.23 -1.80
CA ARG A 122 6.89 13.79 -2.76
C ARG A 122 6.35 12.63 -3.58
N VAL A 123 6.66 12.64 -4.87
CA VAL A 123 6.51 11.47 -5.73
C VAL A 123 7.88 10.82 -5.84
N VAL A 124 7.96 9.53 -5.54
CA VAL A 124 9.20 8.76 -5.54
C VAL A 124 9.03 7.48 -6.35
N ASN A 125 10.11 7.00 -6.97
CA ASN A 125 10.12 5.64 -7.52
C ASN A 125 10.37 4.59 -6.43
N GLN A 126 10.37 3.31 -6.80
CA GLN A 126 10.63 2.21 -5.87
C GLN A 126 12.03 2.25 -5.23
N GLN A 127 12.99 2.98 -5.82
CA GLN A 127 14.32 3.23 -5.24
C GLN A 127 14.38 4.51 -4.39
N GLN A 128 13.24 5.11 -4.04
CA GLN A 128 13.11 6.37 -3.29
C GLN A 128 13.76 7.58 -3.97
N THR A 129 13.97 7.54 -5.28
CA THR A 129 14.41 8.72 -6.04
C THR A 129 13.23 9.66 -6.19
N VAL A 130 13.38 10.91 -5.77
CA VAL A 130 12.35 11.95 -5.90
C VAL A 130 12.18 12.33 -7.37
N LEU A 131 10.95 12.21 -7.86
CA LEU A 131 10.54 12.51 -9.23
C LEU A 131 9.74 13.82 -9.32
N ALA A 132 9.02 14.16 -8.25
CA ALA A 132 8.31 15.43 -8.14
C ALA A 132 8.07 15.78 -6.66
N THR A 133 7.79 17.05 -6.39
CA THR A 133 7.40 17.54 -5.06
C THR A 133 6.24 18.53 -5.15
N TYR A 134 5.41 18.53 -4.11
CA TYR A 134 4.44 19.58 -3.84
C TYR A 134 4.67 20.06 -2.41
N THR A 135 5.23 21.25 -2.27
CA THR A 135 5.78 21.73 -0.99
C THR A 135 5.12 23.05 -0.62
N CYS A 136 4.59 23.14 0.59
CA CYS A 136 3.88 24.32 1.08
C CYS A 136 4.60 24.96 2.26
N ASP A 137 4.59 26.29 2.29
CA ASP A 137 4.81 27.05 3.51
C ASP A 137 3.47 27.20 4.25
N PHE A 138 3.35 26.45 5.35
CA PHE A 138 2.17 26.45 6.21
C PHE A 138 2.20 27.55 7.28
N ARG A 139 3.22 28.43 7.29
CA ARG A 139 3.30 29.59 8.21
C ARG A 139 2.48 30.79 7.72
N VAL A 140 2.07 30.78 6.45
CA VAL A 140 1.28 31.84 5.81
C VAL A 140 -0.13 31.36 5.49
N THR A 141 -1.10 32.28 5.48
CA THR A 141 -2.52 31.98 5.20
C THR A 141 -3.02 32.85 4.03
N PRO A 142 -3.43 32.25 2.90
CA PRO A 142 -3.42 30.82 2.61
C PRO A 142 -2.00 30.27 2.42
N ALA A 143 -1.80 28.98 2.71
CA ALA A 143 -0.50 28.32 2.53
C ALA A 143 0.01 28.53 1.10
N ASN A 144 1.28 28.94 0.97
CA ASN A 144 1.93 29.16 -0.33
C ASN A 144 2.62 27.87 -0.77
N CYS A 145 2.24 27.32 -1.92
CA CYS A 145 2.69 26.00 -2.36
C CYS A 145 3.40 26.04 -3.70
N ASN A 146 4.47 25.26 -3.82
CA ASN A 146 5.27 25.11 -5.03
C ASN A 146 5.25 23.65 -5.49
N LEU A 147 4.96 23.45 -6.77
CA LEU A 147 5.01 22.16 -7.45
C LEU A 147 6.27 22.13 -8.33
N LEU A 148 7.11 21.13 -8.11
CA LEU A 148 8.30 20.89 -8.93
C LEU A 148 8.22 19.47 -9.48
N ILE A 149 8.38 19.33 -10.79
CA ILE A 149 8.51 18.03 -11.45
C ILE A 149 9.95 17.95 -11.93
N ASP A 150 10.65 16.87 -11.60
CA ASP A 150 11.96 16.64 -12.17
C ASP A 150 11.77 16.41 -13.67
N THR A 151 12.05 17.44 -14.47
CA THR A 151 11.97 17.40 -15.94
C THR A 151 13.04 16.50 -16.56
N LEU A 152 13.76 15.73 -15.74
CA LEU A 152 15.06 15.23 -16.06
C LEU A 152 15.14 13.73 -15.81
N GLY A 153 15.01 13.00 -16.91
CA GLY A 153 15.97 11.94 -17.21
C GLY A 153 17.42 12.47 -17.28
N ARG A 154 17.90 13.20 -16.25
CA ARG A 154 19.26 13.77 -16.13
C ARG A 154 20.35 12.71 -15.99
N GLN A 155 19.98 11.44 -16.03
CA GLN A 155 20.90 10.32 -16.06
C GLN A 155 21.22 9.84 -17.49
N GLY A 156 20.48 10.28 -18.52
CA GLY A 156 20.66 9.83 -19.90
C GLY A 156 21.69 10.62 -20.73
N PHE A 157 22.20 11.75 -20.23
CA PHE A 157 23.15 12.57 -20.98
C PHE A 157 24.38 12.93 -20.16
N ARG A 158 25.12 11.91 -19.72
CA ARG A 158 26.52 12.09 -19.36
C ARG A 158 27.33 12.06 -20.67
N ARG A 159 27.45 13.22 -21.34
CA ARG A 159 28.48 13.41 -22.37
C ARG A 159 29.82 13.05 -21.73
N SER A 160 30.42 11.97 -22.22
CA SER A 160 31.82 11.67 -21.97
C SER A 160 32.65 12.79 -22.59
N LEU A 161 33.07 13.74 -21.77
CA LEU A 161 34.19 14.62 -22.12
C LEU A 161 35.44 13.98 -21.52
N THR A 162 35.98 13.01 -22.24
CA THR A 162 37.41 12.70 -22.12
C THR A 162 38.16 13.85 -22.77
N ALA A 163 38.71 14.74 -21.94
CA ALA A 163 39.74 15.67 -22.37
C ALA A 163 41.06 14.88 -22.47
N ASN A 164 41.70 14.96 -23.64
CA ASN A 164 43.09 14.58 -23.89
C ASN A 164 44.04 15.46 -23.09
#